data_AF-A0A1Y2IWP8-F1
#
_entry.id   AF-A0A1Y2IWP8-F1
#
_cell.length_a   1.000
_cell.length_b   1.000
_cell.length_c   1.000
_cell.angle_alpha   90.00
_cell.angle_beta   90.00
_cell.angle_gamma   90.00
#
_symmetry.space_group_name_H-M   'P 1'
#
loop_
_entity.id
_entity.type
_entity.pdbx_description
1 polymer ?
#
loop_
_entity_poly.entity_id
_entity_poly.type
_entity_poly.pdbx_seq_one_letter_code
_entity_poly.pdbx_strand_id
1 'polypeptide(L)'
;MGEQARPADLDSAPIGKLASTYWPRLRRLHLSGDRRLGQDNHTPVIAVFSVMPKLRSFIFLSAPKEETQRDLLWPPDGAIWNFSLPHLEQLQMSYPDPKDRFFSSLPQSLQKLSLRCLLRHHLHNYDHERQVMDENGWRSSIPTSSELLMVLENLPSEDMGELEIEYIEDGGDEKLLRSLSRLFPALTALTLLRYRRRGETHVAVERIAQNLSTLSQLCI
;
A
#
# COMPACT_ATOMS: atom_id res chain seq x y z
N MET A 1 4.04 32.36 0.58
CA MET A 1 4.62 31.46 1.59
C MET A 1 3.56 30.42 1.89
N GLY A 2 3.58 29.31 1.14
CA GLY A 2 2.52 28.30 1.15
C GLY A 2 2.74 27.30 2.27
N GLU A 3 1.81 27.26 3.22
CA GLU A 3 1.78 26.29 4.30
C GLU A 3 1.47 24.91 3.69
N GLN A 4 2.53 24.12 3.44
CA GLN A 4 2.38 22.71 3.10
C GLN A 4 1.85 22.00 4.34
N ALA A 5 0.62 21.50 4.27
CA ALA A 5 0.02 20.70 5.32
C ALA A 5 0.95 19.51 5.62
N ARG A 6 1.53 19.50 6.84
CA ARG A 6 2.26 18.33 7.34
C ARG A 6 1.29 17.14 7.39
N PRO A 7 1.68 15.94 6.95
CA PRO A 7 0.85 14.76 7.12
C PRO A 7 0.56 14.56 8.61
N ALA A 8 -0.70 14.30 8.94
CA ALA A 8 -1.11 13.99 10.30
C ALA A 8 -0.51 12.64 10.71
N ASP A 9 0.13 12.61 11.87
CA ASP A 9 0.67 11.38 12.46
C ASP A 9 -0.49 10.41 12.74
N LEU A 10 -0.39 9.18 12.23
CA LEU A 10 -1.40 8.13 12.38
C LEU A 10 -1.67 7.83 13.87
N ASP A 11 -0.68 8.02 14.75
CA ASP A 11 -0.79 7.91 16.20
C ASP A 11 -1.75 8.92 16.84
N SER A 12 -1.99 10.04 16.16
CA SER A 12 -2.85 11.13 16.60
C SER A 12 -4.12 11.27 15.77
N ALA A 13 -4.27 10.46 14.72
CA ALA A 13 -5.38 10.55 13.80
C ALA A 13 -6.66 10.12 14.52
N PRO A 14 -7.62 11.03 14.75
CA PRO A 14 -8.80 10.71 15.53
C PRO A 14 -9.80 9.99 14.61
N ILE A 15 -9.54 8.72 14.28
CA ILE A 15 -10.32 7.94 13.31
C ILE A 15 -11.80 7.95 13.67
N GLY A 16 -12.14 7.80 14.95
CA GLY A 16 -13.52 7.93 15.43
C GLY A 16 -14.14 9.30 15.15
N LYS A 17 -13.39 10.39 15.30
CA LYS A 17 -13.85 11.76 15.01
C LYS A 17 -13.95 12.04 13.51
N LEU A 18 -13.02 11.49 12.72
CA LEU A 18 -13.07 11.55 11.26
C LEU A 18 -14.32 10.83 10.75
N ALA A 19 -14.60 9.64 11.27
CA ALA A 19 -15.77 8.83 10.90
C ALA A 19 -17.10 9.42 11.40
N SER A 20 -17.11 10.22 12.48
CA SER A 20 -18.33 10.85 13.00
C SER A 20 -18.71 12.16 12.32
N THR A 21 -17.84 12.72 11.49
CA THR A 21 -18.06 13.99 10.81
C THR A 21 -18.29 13.74 9.32
N TYR A 22 -19.33 14.36 8.73
CA TYR A 22 -19.58 14.24 7.29
C TYR A 22 -18.69 15.18 6.47
N TRP A 23 -17.95 14.63 5.50
CA TRP A 23 -16.96 15.33 4.68
C TRP A 23 -17.33 15.33 3.18
N PRO A 24 -18.41 16.03 2.76
CA PRO A 24 -18.98 15.89 1.42
C PRO A 24 -18.08 16.35 0.27
N ARG A 25 -17.01 17.08 0.58
CA ARG A 25 -16.10 17.68 -0.41
C ARG A 25 -14.67 17.19 -0.27
N LEU A 26 -14.36 16.37 0.74
CA LEU A 26 -13.01 15.85 0.92
C LEU A 26 -12.69 14.89 -0.22
N ARG A 27 -11.59 15.17 -0.93
CA ARG A 27 -11.14 14.37 -2.08
C ARG A 27 -9.84 13.63 -1.82
N ARG A 28 -9.08 14.04 -0.81
CA ARG A 28 -7.77 13.46 -0.50
C ARG A 28 -7.67 13.29 1.01
N LEU A 29 -7.28 12.10 1.43
CA LEU A 29 -7.00 11.78 2.83
C LEU A 29 -5.62 11.12 2.89
N HIS A 30 -4.76 11.66 3.74
CA HIS A 30 -3.44 11.12 4.01
C HIS A 30 -3.32 10.87 5.51
N LEU A 31 -3.14 9.60 5.87
CA LEU A 31 -2.86 9.13 7.21
C LEU A 31 -1.49 8.44 7.18
N SER A 32 -0.53 8.93 7.94
CA SER A 32 0.80 8.33 7.98
C SER A 32 1.44 8.47 9.35
N GLY A 33 2.15 7.46 9.82
CA GLY A 33 2.83 7.53 11.11
C GLY A 33 2.81 6.19 11.83
N ASP A 34 3.10 6.22 13.12
CA ASP A 34 3.04 5.02 13.95
C ASP A 34 1.56 4.63 14.16
N ARG A 35 1.28 3.33 14.20
CA ARG A 35 -0.05 2.82 14.54
C ARG A 35 0.05 2.16 15.90
N ARG A 36 0.02 2.96 16.97
CA ARG A 36 -0.19 2.42 18.31
C ARG A 36 -1.58 1.80 18.40
N LEU A 37 -1.64 0.48 18.31
CA LEU A 37 -2.77 -0.30 18.80
C LEU A 37 -2.99 0.09 20.27
N GLY A 38 -4.08 0.80 20.59
CA GLY A 38 -4.49 0.89 22.00
C GLY A 38 -5.04 2.19 22.59
N GLN A 39 -5.45 3.22 21.83
CA GLN A 39 -6.19 4.35 22.45
C GLN A 39 -7.59 4.59 21.83
N ASP A 40 -7.78 4.39 20.52
CA ASP A 40 -9.09 4.54 19.83
C ASP A 40 -9.58 3.22 19.20
N ASN A 41 -9.48 2.13 19.95
CA ASN A 41 -9.50 0.72 19.48
C ASN A 41 -10.83 0.15 18.97
N HIS A 42 -11.86 0.96 18.67
CA HIS A 42 -13.17 0.45 18.23
C HIS A 42 -13.59 0.87 16.82
N THR A 43 -13.05 1.96 16.26
CA THR A 43 -13.49 2.43 14.94
C THR A 43 -12.50 1.98 13.87
N PRO A 44 -12.90 1.09 12.94
CA PRO A 44 -12.00 0.69 11.87
C PRO A 44 -11.81 1.81 10.86
N VAL A 45 -10.64 1.86 10.22
CA VAL A 45 -10.30 2.92 9.26
C VAL A 45 -11.32 2.99 8.13
N ILE A 46 -11.86 1.85 7.68
CA ILE A 46 -12.89 1.82 6.63
C ILE A 46 -14.16 2.62 6.98
N ALA A 47 -14.43 2.89 8.26
CA ALA A 47 -15.57 3.69 8.69
C ALA A 47 -15.49 5.14 8.17
N VAL A 48 -14.27 5.67 7.94
CA VAL A 48 -14.10 7.03 7.40
C VAL A 48 -14.58 7.15 5.96
N PHE A 49 -14.62 6.05 5.20
CA PHE A 49 -15.00 6.07 3.80
C PHE A 49 -16.49 6.39 3.61
N SER A 50 -17.35 5.93 4.53
CA SER A 50 -18.80 6.18 4.46
C SER A 50 -19.16 7.67 4.63
N VAL A 51 -18.27 8.48 5.20
CA VAL A 51 -18.47 9.92 5.39
C VAL A 51 -17.73 10.79 4.37
N MET A 52 -17.02 10.18 3.41
CA MET A 52 -16.18 10.85 2.40
C MET A 52 -16.56 10.42 0.97
N PRO A 53 -17.79 10.68 0.49
CA PRO A 53 -18.29 10.12 -0.77
C PRO A 53 -17.57 10.61 -2.03
N LYS A 54 -16.77 11.69 -1.92
CA LYS A 54 -16.00 12.26 -3.03
C LYS A 54 -14.50 11.98 -2.92
N LEU A 55 -14.09 11.03 -2.08
CA LEU A 55 -12.69 10.65 -1.94
C LEU A 55 -12.14 10.12 -3.26
N ARG A 56 -10.98 10.66 -3.67
CA ARG A 56 -10.27 10.31 -4.89
C ARG A 56 -8.86 9.78 -4.64
N SER A 57 -8.22 10.22 -3.57
CA SER A 57 -6.89 9.76 -3.20
C SER A 57 -6.87 9.39 -1.72
N PHE A 58 -6.37 8.20 -1.43
CA PHE A 58 -6.18 7.72 -0.08
C PHE A 58 -4.75 7.22 0.12
N ILE A 59 -4.06 7.79 1.11
CA ILE A 59 -2.71 7.41 1.49
C ILE A 59 -2.76 6.92 2.93
N PHE A 60 -2.31 5.69 3.16
CA PHE A 60 -2.26 5.03 4.45
C PHE A 60 -0.87 4.42 4.68
N LEU A 61 -0.02 5.10 5.43
CA LEU A 61 1.37 4.67 5.64
C LEU A 61 1.68 4.50 7.13
N SER A 62 1.61 3.27 7.60
CA SER A 62 1.99 2.86 8.94
C SER A 62 3.51 2.64 9.05
N ALA A 63 4.08 3.02 10.18
CA ALA A 63 5.40 2.63 10.63
C ALA A 63 5.26 1.45 11.61
N PRO A 64 5.35 0.19 11.17
CA PRO A 64 5.15 -0.95 12.05
C PRO A 64 6.27 -1.00 13.10
N LYS A 65 5.88 -1.30 14.35
CA LYS A 65 6.84 -1.56 15.44
C LYS A 65 7.24 -3.02 15.53
N GLU A 66 6.41 -3.91 14.99
CA GLU A 66 6.66 -5.34 14.89
C GLU A 66 6.64 -5.77 13.42
N GLU A 67 7.57 -6.64 13.02
CA GLU A 67 7.67 -7.12 11.63
C GLU A 67 6.42 -7.89 11.16
N THR A 68 5.69 -8.47 12.11
CA THR A 68 4.46 -9.23 11.90
C THR A 68 3.21 -8.37 11.83
N GLN A 69 3.28 -7.10 12.22
CA GLN A 69 2.12 -6.21 12.28
C GLN A 69 1.73 -5.77 10.87
N ARG A 70 0.65 -6.35 10.34
CA ARG A 70 0.10 -6.00 9.02
C ARG A 70 -0.94 -4.91 9.12
N ASP A 71 -1.03 -4.12 8.05
CA ASP A 71 -2.10 -3.14 7.92
C ASP A 71 -3.37 -3.83 7.41
N LEU A 72 -4.30 -4.02 8.33
CA LEU A 72 -5.69 -4.39 8.06
C LEU A 72 -6.56 -3.14 8.13
N LEU A 73 -7.22 -2.84 7.01
CA LEU A 73 -8.29 -1.86 6.94
C LEU A 73 -9.64 -2.54 7.17
N TRP A 74 -9.86 -3.72 6.60
CA TRP A 74 -11.09 -4.47 6.84
C TRP A 74 -11.05 -5.16 8.21
N PRO A 75 -12.10 -5.00 9.05
CA PRO A 75 -12.17 -5.62 10.36
C PRO A 75 -12.18 -7.15 10.30
N PRO A 76 -11.42 -7.83 11.16
CA PRO A 76 -11.34 -9.30 11.17
C PRO A 76 -12.60 -9.96 11.74
N ASP A 77 -13.50 -9.19 12.38
CA ASP A 77 -14.70 -9.68 13.08
C ASP A 77 -15.80 -10.20 12.14
N GLY A 78 -15.60 -10.12 10.82
CA GLY A 78 -16.58 -10.57 9.83
C GLY A 78 -17.79 -9.65 9.71
N ALA A 79 -17.76 -8.47 10.34
CA ALA A 79 -18.78 -7.47 10.16
C ALA A 79 -18.84 -7.05 8.68
N ILE A 80 -20.06 -6.99 8.15
CA ILE A 80 -20.31 -6.49 6.80
C ILE A 80 -20.32 -4.97 6.89
N TRP A 81 -19.32 -4.34 6.29
CA TRP A 81 -19.24 -2.90 6.19
C TRP A 81 -19.74 -2.44 4.83
N ASN A 82 -20.75 -1.59 4.85
CA ASN A 82 -21.27 -0.93 3.66
C ASN A 82 -20.54 0.40 3.49
N PHE A 83 -19.49 0.41 2.68
CA PHE A 83 -18.89 1.64 2.17
C PHE A 83 -18.78 1.58 0.65
N SER A 84 -18.70 2.74 0.02
CA SER A 84 -18.44 2.86 -1.40
C SER A 84 -17.44 3.98 -1.62
N LEU A 85 -16.45 3.71 -2.47
CA LEU A 85 -15.43 4.67 -2.87
C LEU A 85 -15.53 4.92 -4.38
N PRO A 86 -16.70 5.35 -4.92
CA PRO A 86 -16.99 5.29 -6.36
C PRO A 86 -16.09 6.21 -7.22
N HIS A 87 -15.29 7.05 -6.57
CA HIS A 87 -14.40 8.01 -7.22
C HIS A 87 -12.94 7.83 -6.82
N LEU A 88 -12.58 6.76 -6.10
CA LEU A 88 -11.19 6.55 -5.72
C LEU A 88 -10.36 6.25 -6.97
N GLU A 89 -9.38 7.11 -7.21
CA GLU A 89 -8.48 7.09 -8.36
C GLU A 89 -7.07 6.67 -7.93
N GLN A 90 -6.69 6.92 -6.67
CA GLN A 90 -5.34 6.71 -6.17
C GLN A 90 -5.35 6.07 -4.78
N LEU A 91 -4.57 5.01 -4.61
CA LEU A 91 -4.33 4.35 -3.33
C LEU A 91 -2.83 4.20 -3.10
N GLN A 92 -2.38 4.60 -1.91
CA GLN A 92 -1.04 4.28 -1.44
C GLN A 92 -1.13 3.63 -0.06
N MET A 93 -0.50 2.47 0.11
CA MET A 93 -0.57 1.69 1.35
C MET A 93 0.77 1.05 1.71
N SER A 94 1.10 1.05 3.00
CA SER A 94 2.20 0.26 3.57
C SER A 94 1.77 -1.14 3.97
N TYR A 95 2.68 -2.10 3.80
CA TYR A 95 2.61 -3.47 4.31
C TYR A 95 1.19 -4.09 4.38
N PRO A 96 0.55 -4.26 3.21
CA PRO A 96 -0.83 -4.73 3.13
C PRO A 96 -0.96 -6.17 3.61
N ASP A 97 -2.06 -6.51 4.28
CA ASP A 97 -2.41 -7.91 4.51
C ASP A 97 -2.96 -8.55 3.22
N PRO A 98 -2.37 -9.64 2.70
CA PRO A 98 -2.85 -10.35 1.51
C PRO A 98 -4.25 -10.93 1.61
N LYS A 99 -4.80 -11.04 2.83
CA LYS A 99 -6.15 -11.53 3.11
C LYS A 99 -7.13 -10.41 3.40
N ASP A 100 -6.69 -9.14 3.33
CA ASP A 100 -7.57 -7.99 3.54
C ASP A 100 -8.61 -7.91 2.41
N ARG A 101 -9.89 -8.01 2.79
CA ARG A 101 -11.02 -7.88 1.86
C ARG A 101 -11.16 -6.47 1.29
N PHE A 102 -10.45 -5.49 1.85
CA PHE A 102 -10.41 -4.15 1.32
C PHE A 102 -10.02 -4.13 -0.17
N PHE A 103 -9.03 -4.93 -0.59
CA PHE A 103 -8.54 -4.93 -1.97
C PHE A 103 -9.59 -5.38 -2.99
N SER A 104 -10.42 -6.36 -2.66
CA SER A 104 -11.51 -6.83 -3.52
C SER A 104 -12.74 -5.90 -3.52
N SER A 105 -12.77 -4.92 -2.62
CA SER A 105 -13.82 -3.89 -2.55
C SER A 105 -13.46 -2.58 -3.26
N LEU A 106 -12.25 -2.48 -3.83
CA LEU A 106 -11.80 -1.28 -4.53
C LEU A 106 -12.57 -1.06 -5.84
N PRO A 107 -12.85 0.20 -6.22
CA PRO A 107 -13.63 0.53 -7.41
C PRO A 107 -12.81 0.34 -8.70
N GLN A 108 -13.50 0.17 -9.83
CA GLN A 108 -12.87 0.20 -11.17
C GLN A 108 -12.23 1.56 -11.50
N SER A 109 -12.64 2.64 -10.83
CA SER A 109 -12.05 3.97 -11.04
C SER A 109 -10.59 4.09 -10.58
N LEU A 110 -10.04 3.07 -9.90
CA LEU A 110 -8.68 3.09 -9.38
C LEU A 110 -7.66 3.04 -10.52
N GLN A 111 -6.92 4.13 -10.70
CA GLN A 111 -5.94 4.30 -11.78
C GLN A 111 -4.50 4.13 -11.29
N LYS A 112 -4.24 4.45 -10.02
CA LYS A 112 -2.89 4.43 -9.44
C LYS A 112 -2.86 3.66 -8.13
N LEU A 113 -1.93 2.72 -8.04
CA LEU A 113 -1.67 1.96 -6.82
C LEU A 113 -0.19 2.02 -6.45
N SER A 114 0.09 2.31 -5.18
CA SER A 114 1.44 2.27 -4.61
C SER A 114 1.44 1.44 -3.33
N LEU A 115 2.02 0.25 -3.39
CA LEU A 115 2.20 -0.65 -2.24
C LEU A 115 3.66 -0.58 -1.79
N ARG A 116 3.94 0.30 -0.82
CA ARG A 116 5.30 0.64 -0.38
C ARG A 116 5.37 0.96 1.10
N CYS A 117 6.49 0.67 1.75
CA CYS A 117 6.69 1.02 3.14
C CYS A 117 6.81 2.54 3.33
N LEU A 118 6.52 3.03 4.55
CA LEU A 118 6.68 4.44 4.91
C LEU A 118 8.13 4.91 4.72
N LEU A 119 9.07 4.11 5.24
CA LEU A 119 10.51 4.32 5.11
C LEU A 119 11.09 3.20 4.27
N ARG A 120 11.68 3.58 3.12
CA ARG A 120 12.19 2.65 2.11
C ARG A 120 13.10 1.61 2.74
N HIS A 121 12.91 0.35 2.35
CA HIS A 121 13.59 -0.77 3.01
C HIS A 121 15.11 -0.69 2.90
N HIS A 122 15.65 -0.14 1.79
CA HIS A 122 17.10 0.06 1.64
C HIS A 122 17.72 1.01 2.68
N LEU A 123 16.93 1.84 3.37
CA LEU A 123 17.43 2.78 4.38
C LEU A 123 18.03 2.05 5.60
N HIS A 124 17.63 0.79 5.86
CA HIS A 124 18.24 -0.06 6.88
C HIS A 124 19.73 -0.36 6.65
N ASN A 125 20.22 -0.14 5.44
CA ASN A 125 21.62 -0.36 5.10
C ASN A 125 22.53 0.84 5.44
N TYR A 126 21.95 1.97 5.85
CA TYR A 126 22.70 3.16 6.24
C TYR A 126 22.64 3.34 7.75
N ASP A 127 23.81 3.52 8.38
CA ASP A 127 23.93 3.52 9.85
C ASP A 127 23.07 4.60 10.51
N HIS A 128 23.02 5.80 9.93
CA HIS A 128 22.26 6.91 10.50
C HIS A 128 20.75 6.63 10.47
N GLU A 129 20.22 6.25 9.32
CA GLU A 129 18.80 5.95 9.13
C GLU A 129 18.39 4.73 9.95
N ARG A 130 19.22 3.70 9.99
CA ARG A 130 19.01 2.53 10.84
C ARG A 130 18.94 2.92 12.31
N GLN A 131 19.85 3.78 12.79
CA GLN A 131 19.81 4.28 14.16
C GLN A 131 18.51 5.04 14.45
N VAL A 132 18.08 5.95 13.55
CA VAL A 132 16.82 6.67 13.71
C VAL A 132 15.63 5.72 13.76
N MET A 133 15.60 4.69 12.92
CA MET A 133 14.54 3.69 12.93
C MET A 133 14.54 2.88 14.23
N ASP A 134 15.71 2.44 14.69
CA ASP A 134 15.85 1.68 15.93
C ASP A 134 15.45 2.50 17.17
N GLU A 135 15.80 3.79 17.22
CA GLU A 135 15.40 4.73 18.28
C GLU A 135 13.87 4.93 18.35
N ASN A 136 13.21 4.92 17.19
CA ASN A 136 11.75 5.02 17.09
C ASN A 136 11.04 3.66 17.18
N GLY A 137 11.80 2.55 17.24
CA GLY A 137 11.29 1.19 17.22
C GLY A 137 10.64 0.79 15.89
N TRP A 138 10.92 1.50 14.80
CA TRP A 138 10.34 1.25 13.49
C TRP A 138 10.98 0.04 12.81
N ARG A 139 10.17 -0.70 12.08
CA ARG A 139 10.58 -1.82 11.22
C ARG A 139 10.23 -1.51 9.78
N SER A 140 11.01 -2.05 8.83
CA SER A 140 10.65 -1.99 7.41
C SER A 140 10.07 -3.31 6.96
N SER A 141 8.81 -3.50 7.32
CA SER A 141 8.02 -4.64 6.88
C SER A 141 7.60 -4.39 5.43
N ILE A 142 8.00 -5.30 4.54
CA ILE A 142 7.61 -5.32 3.14
C ILE A 142 7.19 -6.74 2.78
N PRO A 143 6.17 -6.90 1.91
CA PRO A 143 5.66 -8.23 1.57
C PRO A 143 6.69 -9.04 0.78
N THR A 144 6.57 -10.37 0.79
CA THR A 144 7.28 -11.20 -0.19
C THR A 144 6.63 -11.11 -1.57
N SER A 145 7.30 -11.56 -2.64
CA SER A 145 6.68 -11.62 -3.97
C SER A 145 5.41 -12.48 -4.02
N SER A 146 5.35 -13.58 -3.28
CA SER A 146 4.14 -14.42 -3.23
C SER A 146 2.98 -13.73 -2.52
N GLU A 147 3.25 -13.02 -1.42
CA GLU A 147 2.26 -12.26 -0.67
C GLU A 147 1.74 -11.07 -1.47
N LEU A 148 2.64 -10.36 -2.15
CA LEU A 148 2.28 -9.25 -3.01
C LEU A 148 1.40 -9.72 -4.17
N LEU A 149 1.72 -10.86 -4.79
CA LEU A 149 0.88 -11.42 -5.86
C LEU A 149 -0.55 -11.70 -5.36
N MET A 150 -0.70 -12.24 -4.15
CA MET A 150 -2.04 -12.46 -3.57
C MET A 150 -2.83 -11.17 -3.41
N VAL A 151 -2.20 -10.07 -2.99
CA VAL A 151 -2.86 -8.75 -2.94
C VAL A 151 -3.29 -8.33 -4.34
N LEU A 152 -2.37 -8.40 -5.32
CA LEU A 152 -2.60 -7.92 -6.67
C LEU A 152 -3.69 -8.72 -7.42
N GLU A 153 -3.81 -10.02 -7.15
CA GLU A 153 -4.85 -10.88 -7.73
C GLU A 153 -6.27 -10.52 -7.26
N ASN A 154 -6.41 -9.79 -6.14
CA ASN A 154 -7.69 -9.35 -5.60
C ASN A 154 -8.11 -7.95 -6.07
N LEU A 155 -7.29 -7.27 -6.87
CA LEU A 155 -7.57 -5.90 -7.31
C LEU A 155 -8.48 -5.85 -8.55
N PRO A 156 -9.26 -4.77 -8.72
CA PRO A 156 -9.81 -4.42 -10.03
C PRO A 156 -8.66 -4.14 -11.01
N SER A 157 -8.76 -4.67 -12.22
CA SER A 157 -7.64 -4.78 -13.16
C SER A 157 -7.70 -3.85 -14.37
N GLU A 158 -8.91 -3.49 -14.82
CA GLU A 158 -9.13 -3.05 -16.21
C GLU A 158 -8.50 -1.67 -16.54
N ASP A 159 -8.63 -0.69 -15.64
CA ASP A 159 -8.27 0.71 -15.91
C ASP A 159 -7.00 1.18 -15.16
N MET A 160 -6.26 0.27 -14.52
CA MET A 160 -5.09 0.63 -13.72
C MET A 160 -3.89 0.98 -14.61
N GLY A 161 -3.51 2.26 -14.61
CA GLY A 161 -2.46 2.80 -15.46
C GLY A 161 -1.08 2.93 -14.81
N GLU A 162 -1.01 3.04 -13.47
CA GLU A 162 0.24 3.21 -12.74
C GLU A 162 0.32 2.28 -11.53
N LEU A 163 1.42 1.54 -11.44
CA LEU A 163 1.69 0.60 -10.35
C LEU A 163 3.08 0.85 -9.77
N GLU A 164 3.15 1.06 -8.47
CA GLU A 164 4.39 1.03 -7.70
C GLU A 164 4.30 -0.09 -6.66
N ILE A 165 5.31 -0.94 -6.63
CA ILE A 165 5.37 -2.07 -5.69
C ILE A 165 6.76 -2.22 -5.08
N GLU A 166 6.79 -2.50 -3.78
CA GLU A 166 8.00 -2.75 -2.99
C GLU A 166 7.88 -4.12 -2.30
N TYR A 167 8.84 -5.03 -2.53
CA TYR A 167 8.78 -6.40 -2.01
C TYR A 167 10.14 -7.08 -1.90
N ILE A 168 10.22 -8.15 -1.09
CA ILE A 168 11.37 -9.07 -1.02
C ILE A 168 11.09 -10.27 -1.91
N GLU A 169 12.03 -10.61 -2.78
CA GLU A 169 11.88 -11.79 -3.62
C GLU A 169 11.78 -13.10 -2.83
N ASP A 170 10.87 -13.94 -3.27
CA ASP A 170 10.79 -15.33 -2.89
C ASP A 170 10.65 -16.25 -4.11
N GLY A 171 10.29 -17.52 -3.91
CA GLY A 171 10.12 -18.46 -5.02
C GLY A 171 9.02 -18.06 -6.01
N GLY A 172 8.17 -17.09 -5.65
CA GLY A 172 7.08 -16.57 -6.46
C GLY A 172 7.44 -15.36 -7.34
N ASP A 173 8.68 -14.85 -7.29
CA ASP A 173 9.07 -13.62 -8.00
C ASP A 173 8.80 -13.67 -9.50
N GLU A 174 9.16 -14.77 -10.17
CA GLU A 174 8.87 -14.94 -11.59
C GLU A 174 7.36 -14.98 -11.88
N LYS A 175 6.59 -15.66 -11.03
CA LYS A 175 5.13 -15.75 -11.17
C LYS A 175 4.50 -14.37 -11.00
N LEU A 176 4.97 -13.57 -10.04
CA LEU A 176 4.55 -12.19 -9.83
C LEU A 176 4.78 -11.36 -11.10
N LEU A 177 6.04 -11.29 -11.57
CA LEU A 177 6.42 -10.45 -12.70
C LEU A 177 5.67 -10.82 -14.00
N ARG A 178 5.54 -12.12 -14.30
CA ARG A 178 4.78 -12.59 -15.47
C ARG A 178 3.28 -12.32 -15.37
N SER A 179 2.73 -12.24 -14.15
CA SER A 179 1.30 -12.01 -13.96
C SER A 179 0.90 -10.56 -14.18
N LEU A 180 1.83 -9.59 -14.07
CA LEU A 180 1.52 -8.17 -14.13
C LEU A 180 0.81 -7.76 -15.43
N SER A 181 1.23 -8.26 -16.60
CA SER A 181 0.61 -7.91 -17.89
C SER A 181 -0.81 -8.46 -18.04
N ARG A 182 -1.09 -9.61 -17.43
CA ARG A 182 -2.44 -10.19 -17.38
C ARG A 182 -3.32 -9.46 -16.35
N LEU A 183 -2.75 -9.11 -15.20
CA LEU A 183 -3.47 -8.45 -14.12
C LEU A 183 -3.74 -6.97 -14.41
N PHE A 184 -2.87 -6.28 -15.14
CA PHE A 184 -2.98 -4.84 -15.41
C PHE A 184 -2.66 -4.58 -16.89
N PRO A 185 -3.57 -4.93 -17.81
CA PRO A 185 -3.33 -4.80 -19.24
C PRO A 185 -3.16 -3.33 -19.71
N ALA A 186 -3.74 -2.37 -18.97
CA ALA A 186 -3.66 -0.94 -19.25
C ALA A 186 -2.44 -0.25 -18.60
N LEU A 187 -1.50 -1.00 -18.02
CA LEU A 187 -0.40 -0.45 -17.24
C LEU A 187 0.59 0.32 -18.12
N THR A 188 0.65 1.64 -17.92
CA THR A 188 1.55 2.57 -18.63
C THR A 188 2.79 2.96 -17.86
N ALA A 189 2.78 2.83 -16.52
CA ALA A 189 3.92 3.11 -15.67
C ALA A 189 4.08 2.04 -14.59
N LEU A 190 5.31 1.54 -14.42
CA LEU A 190 5.67 0.56 -13.41
C LEU A 190 6.90 1.02 -12.65
N THR A 191 6.80 1.11 -11.33
CA THR A 191 7.94 1.29 -10.42
C THR A 191 8.12 0.04 -9.57
N LEU A 192 9.28 -0.60 -9.71
CA LEU A 192 9.60 -1.87 -9.06
C LEU A 192 10.75 -1.68 -8.06
N LEU A 193 10.46 -1.80 -6.77
CA LEU A 193 11.47 -1.86 -5.72
C LEU A 193 11.59 -3.29 -5.21
N ARG A 194 12.41 -4.08 -5.90
CA ARG A 194 12.65 -5.49 -5.61
C ARG A 194 13.89 -5.65 -4.73
N TYR A 195 13.71 -6.25 -3.56
CA TYR A 195 14.79 -6.59 -2.63
C TYR A 195 15.18 -8.06 -2.73
N ARG A 196 16.47 -8.33 -2.62
CA ARG A 196 17.04 -9.69 -2.63
C ARG A 196 16.80 -10.37 -1.30
N ARG A 197 16.72 -11.70 -1.30
CA ARG A 197 16.89 -12.46 -0.07
C ARG A 197 18.27 -12.22 0.53
N ARG A 198 18.36 -12.26 1.86
CA ARG A 198 19.62 -12.09 2.58
C ARG A 198 20.63 -13.15 2.12
N GLY A 199 21.80 -12.70 1.67
CA GLY A 199 22.89 -13.54 1.19
C GLY A 199 22.93 -13.78 -0.31
N GLU A 200 21.88 -13.42 -1.06
CA GLU A 200 21.88 -13.50 -2.52
C GLU A 200 22.67 -12.33 -3.11
N THR A 201 23.58 -12.60 -4.05
CA THR A 201 24.46 -11.60 -4.67
C THR A 201 24.13 -11.35 -6.13
N HIS A 202 23.46 -12.30 -6.79
CA HIS A 202 23.15 -12.22 -8.20
C HIS A 202 21.75 -11.64 -8.44
N VAL A 203 21.64 -10.73 -9.41
CA VAL A 203 20.36 -10.22 -9.90
C VAL A 203 20.22 -10.62 -11.36
N ALA A 204 19.26 -11.50 -11.66
CA ALA A 204 19.00 -11.96 -13.03
C ALA A 204 18.25 -10.89 -13.84
N VAL A 205 18.90 -9.76 -14.12
CA VAL A 205 18.31 -8.58 -14.79
C VAL A 205 17.66 -8.96 -16.13
N GLU A 206 18.33 -9.80 -16.93
CA GLU A 206 17.80 -10.27 -18.22
C GLU A 206 16.48 -11.04 -18.05
N ARG A 207 16.39 -11.90 -17.04
CA ARG A 207 15.16 -12.66 -16.74
C ARG A 207 14.04 -11.76 -16.25
N ILE A 208 14.36 -10.76 -15.44
CA ILE A 208 13.39 -9.75 -14.99
C ILE A 208 12.86 -8.98 -16.20
N ALA A 209 13.75 -8.46 -17.05
CA ALA A 209 13.38 -7.74 -18.27
C ALA A 209 12.52 -8.62 -19.20
N GLN A 210 12.88 -9.90 -19.36
CA GLN A 210 12.10 -10.83 -20.17
C GLN A 210 10.71 -11.07 -19.59
N ASN A 211 10.56 -11.21 -18.27
CA ASN A 211 9.24 -11.36 -17.64
C ASN A 211 8.37 -10.11 -17.81
N LEU A 212 8.97 -8.92 -17.73
CA LEU A 212 8.29 -7.64 -17.89
C LEU A 212 8.04 -7.25 -19.35
N SER A 213 8.72 -7.88 -20.32
CA SER A 213 8.60 -7.57 -21.76
C SER A 213 7.18 -7.70 -22.33
N THR A 214 6.31 -8.43 -21.63
CA THR A 214 4.90 -8.59 -21.99
C THR A 214 4.03 -7.36 -21.67
N LEU A 215 4.55 -6.39 -20.92
CA LEU A 215 3.87 -5.14 -20.61
C LEU A 215 3.96 -4.17 -21.80
N SER A 216 3.06 -4.34 -22.75
CA SER A 216 3.10 -3.64 -24.04
C SER A 216 2.81 -2.13 -23.99
N GLN A 217 2.19 -1.64 -22.91
CA GLN A 217 1.74 -0.25 -22.78
C GLN A 217 2.71 0.65 -21.99
N LEU A 218 3.83 0.11 -21.49
CA LEU A 218 4.78 0.91 -20.72
C LEU A 218 5.40 2.00 -21.60
N CYS A 219 5.26 3.25 -21.16
CA CYS A 219 5.96 4.37 -21.76
C CYS A 219 7.42 4.35 -21.26
N ILE A 220 8.37 4.13 -22.18
CA ILE A 220 9.83 4.21 -21.93
C ILE A 220 10.32 5.61 -22.29
#